data_AF-A0A168HG59-F1
#
_entry.id   AF-A0A168HG59-F1
#
_cell.length_a   1.000
_cell.length_b   1.000
_cell.length_c   1.000
_cell.angle_alpha   90.00
_cell.angle_beta   90.00
_cell.angle_gamma   90.00
#
_symmetry.space_group_name_H-M   'P 1'
#
loop_
_entity.id
_entity.type
_entity.pdbx_description
1 polymer ?
#
loop_
_entity_poly.entity_id
_entity_poly.type
_entity_poly.pdbx_seq_one_letter_code
_entity_poly.pdbx_strand_id
1 'polypeptide(L)' 'DLGQVRTGNAPQVMASLRNLAIAILRLAGTTNIAAGIRYHARRPERPLQTITKLAC' A
#
# COMPACT_ATOMS: atom_id res chain seq x y z
N ASP A 1 15.06 -15.01 12.66
CA ASP A 1 13.65 -14.81 13.03
C ASP A 1 12.81 -14.93 11.76
N LEU A 2 12.20 -16.10 11.54
CA LEU A 2 11.56 -16.45 10.28
C LEU A 2 10.08 -16.07 10.35
N GLY A 3 9.74 -14.90 9.82
CA GLY A 3 8.36 -14.49 9.61
C GLY A 3 7.66 -15.43 8.64
N GLN A 4 7.12 -16.53 9.14
CA GLN A 4 6.30 -17.45 8.37
C GLN A 4 4.94 -16.80 8.13
N VAL A 5 4.87 -15.96 7.10
CA VAL A 5 3.61 -15.66 6.43
C VAL A 5 3.10 -17.00 5.89
N ARG A 6 2.11 -17.60 6.57
CA ARG A 6 1.53 -18.91 6.20
C ARG A 6 1.24 -18.92 4.70
N THR A 7 1.96 -19.76 3.95
CA THR A 7 2.04 -19.82 2.49
C THR A 7 0.76 -20.34 1.81
N GLY A 8 -0.40 -20.24 2.46
CA GLY A 8 -1.71 -20.55 1.87
C GLY A 8 -2.19 -19.39 1.02
N ASN A 9 -3.25 -18.70 1.46
CA ASN A 9 -3.82 -17.53 0.80
C ASN A 9 -2.88 -16.30 0.69
N ALA A 10 -1.60 -16.41 1.04
CA ALA A 10 -0.62 -15.33 0.99
C ALA A 10 -0.56 -14.61 -0.37
N PRO A 11 -0.58 -15.29 -1.54
CA PRO A 11 -0.65 -14.62 -2.83
C PRO A 11 -1.92 -13.78 -3.01
N GLN A 12 -3.07 -14.31 -2.59
CA GLN A 12 -4.35 -13.59 -2.67
C GLN A 12 -4.38 -12.38 -1.75
N VAL A 13 -3.88 -12.53 -0.51
CA VAL A 13 -3.77 -11.43 0.45
C VAL A 13 -2.83 -10.34 -0.08
N MET A 14 -1.66 -10.71 -0.62
CA MET A 14 -0.74 -9.76 -1.25
C MET A 14 -1.35 -9.04 -2.45
N ALA A 15 -2.13 -9.74 -3.27
CA ALA A 15 -2.86 -9.15 -4.40
C ALA A 15 -3.90 -8.12 -3.92
N SER A 16 -4.67 -8.45 -2.89
CA SER A 16 -5.65 -7.54 -2.28
C SER A 16 -4.97 -6.30 -1.70
N LEU A 17 -3.86 -6.46 -0.98
CA LEU A 17 -3.09 -5.33 -0.42
C LEU A 17 -2.51 -4.43 -1.52
N ARG A 18 -1.99 -5.01 -2.61
CA ARG A 18 -1.51 -4.24 -3.77
C ARG A 18 -2.65 -3.44 -4.40
N ASN A 19 -3.80 -4.06 -4.63
CA ASN A 19 -4.96 -3.40 -5.24
C ASN A 19 -5.47 -2.26 -4.34
N LEU A 20 -5.50 -2.47 -3.03
CA LEU A 20 -5.85 -1.45 -2.05
C LEU A 20 -4.86 -0.26 -2.11
N ALA A 21 -3.56 -0.51 -2.13
CA ALA A 21 -2.55 0.55 -2.23
C ALA A 21 -2.71 1.37 -3.53
N ILE A 22 -3.01 0.71 -4.65
CA ILE A 22 -3.27 1.40 -5.92
C ILE A 22 -4.54 2.27 -5.83
N ALA A 23 -5.62 1.75 -5.25
CA ALA A 23 -6.86 2.50 -5.09
C ALA A 23 -6.67 3.74 -4.20
N ILE A 24 -5.96 3.61 -3.08
CA ILE A 24 -5.62 4.73 -2.20
C ILE A 24 -4.81 5.80 -2.95
N LEU A 25 -3.80 5.40 -3.74
CA LEU A 25 -3.00 6.34 -4.52
C LEU A 25 -3.84 7.10 -5.56
N ARG A 26 -4.80 6.42 -6.20
CA ARG A 26 -5.75 7.06 -7.13
C ARG A 26 -6.64 8.06 -6.41
N LEU A 27 -7.20 7.69 -5.27
CA LEU A 27 -8.07 8.56 -4.48
C LEU A 27 -7.31 9.76 -3.90
N ALA A 28 -6.03 9.60 -3.60
CA ALA A 28 -5.12 10.69 -3.23
C ALA A 28 -4.67 11.56 -4.43
N GLY A 29 -5.18 11.32 -5.64
CA GLY A 29 -4.85 12.13 -6.83
C GLY A 29 -3.51 11.80 -7.49
N THR A 30 -2.88 10.67 -7.18
CA THR A 30 -1.58 10.29 -7.76
C THR A 30 -1.76 9.86 -9.22
N THR A 31 -1.20 10.63 -10.15
CA THR A 31 -1.23 10.31 -11.60
C THR A 31 -0.19 9.27 -11.98
N ASN A 32 0.96 9.24 -11.30
CA ASN A 32 2.03 8.26 -11.49
C ASN A 32 2.13 7.30 -10.29
N ILE A 33 1.44 6.16 -10.38
CA ILE A 33 1.38 5.15 -9.31
C ILE A 33 2.78 4.65 -8.94
N ALA A 34 3.67 4.44 -9.91
CA ALA A 34 5.01 3.96 -9.64
C ALA A 34 5.84 4.97 -8.84
N ALA A 35 5.69 6.27 -9.12
CA ALA A 35 6.31 7.34 -8.34
C ALA A 35 5.71 7.40 -6.92
N GLY A 36 4.38 7.27 -6.78
CA GLY A 36 3.69 7.18 -5.49
C GLY A 36 4.22 6.03 -4.64
N ILE A 37 4.30 4.82 -5.20
CA ILE A 37 4.85 3.65 -4.48
C ILE A 37 6.29 3.92 -4.04
N ARG A 38 7.17 4.46 -4.90
CA ARG A 38 8.56 4.79 -4.52
C ARG A 38 8.65 5.86 -3.44
N TYR A 39 7.72 6.82 -3.43
CA TYR A 39 7.64 7.88 -2.43
C TYR A 39 7.25 7.33 -1.05
N HIS A 40 6.36 6.33 -1.00
CA HIS A 40 5.92 5.68 0.23
C HIS A 40 6.85 4.54 0.69
N ALA A 41 7.53 3.85 -0.22
CA ALA A 41 8.39 2.70 0.10
C ALA A 41 9.57 3.04 1.03
N ARG A 42 10.07 4.27 1.01
CA ARG A 42 11.22 4.70 1.85
C ARG A 42 10.84 5.05 3.28
N ARG A 43 9.55 5.32 3.53
CA ARG A 43 9.06 5.98 4.75
C ARG A 43 7.68 5.43 5.12
N PRO A 44 7.60 4.40 5.99
CA PRO A 44 6.35 3.69 6.30
C PRO A 44 5.30 4.57 6.98
N GLU A 45 5.68 5.72 7.56
CA GLU A 45 4.75 6.70 8.12
C GLU A 45 3.94 7.45 7.05
N ARG A 46 4.45 7.56 5.82
CA ARG A 46 3.79 8.29 4.73
C ARG A 46 2.50 7.60 4.25
N PRO A 47 2.48 6.27 4.01
CA PRO A 47 1.22 5.61 3.67
C PRO A 47 0.16 5.75 4.77
N LEU A 48 0.55 5.72 6.05
CA LEU A 48 -0.38 5.94 7.17
C LEU A 48 -1.00 7.34 7.12
N GLN A 49 -0.17 8.38 6.92
CA GLN A 49 -0.67 9.75 6.77
C GLN A 49 -1.60 9.93 5.57
N THR A 50 -1.31 9.30 4.44
CA THR A 50 -2.18 9.35 3.26
C THR A 50 -3.54 8.70 3.55
N ILE A 51 -3.57 7.56 4.24
CA ILE A 51 -4.82 6.88 4.63
C ILE A 51 -5.61 7.75 5.61
N THR A 52 -4.96 8.31 6.63
CA THR A 52 -5.62 9.18 7.62
C THR A 52 -6.20 10.44 6.97
N LYS A 53 -5.48 11.07 6.03
CA LYS A 53 -5.96 12.23 5.27
C LYS A 53 -7.15 11.93 4.36
N LEU A 54 -7.31 10.67 3.96
CA LEU A 54 -8.42 10.22 3.10
C LEU A 54 -9.69 9.93 3.90
N ALA A 55 -9.52 9.56 5.17
CA ALA A 55 -10.60 9.13 6.06
C ALA A 55 -11.21 10.28 6.88
N CYS A 56 -10.62 11.48 6.80
CA CYS A 56 -11.09 12.70 7.46
C CYS A 56 -11.55 13.70 6.40
#